data_AF-A0A9D4SM71-F1
#
_entry.id   AF-A0A9D4SM71-F1
#
_cell.length_a   1.000
_cell.length_b   1.000
_cell.length_c   1.000
_cell.angle_alpha   90.00
_cell.angle_beta   90.00
_cell.angle_gamma   90.00
#
_symmetry.space_group_name_H-M   'P 1'
#
loop_
_entity.id
_entity.type
_entity.pdbx_description
1 polymer ?
#
loop_
_entity_poly.entity_id
_entity_poly.type
_entity_poly.pdbx_seq_one_letter_code
_entity_poly.pdbx_strand_id
1 'polypeptide(L)'
;MDKGMFKTCFSFEKEDISKVRVALRIPETVLTAQRVPIPGDEALGITLRRLAYPNQLKDIENFFGRHISTISSLTIEVLRHIDEKFFHLLDDVNNHSWLTIDTLENFSKAIYAKGAPLTNC
;
A
#
# COMPACT_ATOMS: atom_id res chain seq x y z
N MET A 1 18.01 -9.33 6.35
CA MET A 1 16.68 -9.88 6.01
C MET A 1 16.80 -10.52 4.65
N ASP A 2 16.43 -11.80 4.51
CA ASP A 2 16.41 -12.47 3.21
C ASP A 2 15.25 -11.95 2.32
N LYS A 3 15.23 -12.33 1.04
CA LYS A 3 14.19 -11.86 0.10
C LYS A 3 12.80 -12.37 0.45
N GLY A 4 12.68 -13.64 0.84
CA GLY A 4 11.40 -14.27 1.16
C GLY A 4 10.72 -13.61 2.35
N MET A 5 11.45 -13.41 3.45
CA MET A 5 10.95 -12.71 4.62
C MET A 5 10.61 -11.26 4.29
N PHE A 6 11.41 -10.57 3.45
CA PHE A 6 11.11 -9.18 3.08
C PHE A 6 9.75 -9.09 2.39
N LYS A 7 9.50 -9.95 1.40
CA LYS A 7 8.22 -10.04 0.72
C LYS A 7 7.07 -10.36 1.66
N THR A 8 7.24 -11.31 2.58
CA THR A 8 6.21 -11.61 3.58
C THR A 8 5.94 -10.43 4.50
N CYS A 9 6.97 -9.64 4.83
CA CYS A 9 6.80 -8.54 5.77
C CYS A 9 6.16 -7.30 5.17
N PHE A 10 6.37 -7.04 3.89
CA PHE A 10 5.96 -5.80 3.22
C PHE A 10 4.99 -6.02 2.06
N SER A 11 4.73 -7.26 1.64
CA SER A 11 4.00 -7.63 0.42
C SER A 11 4.66 -7.20 -0.89
N PHE A 12 5.90 -6.69 -0.84
CA PHE A 12 6.67 -6.22 -2.00
C PHE A 12 8.09 -6.75 -1.98
N GLU A 13 8.71 -6.85 -3.15
CA GLU A 13 10.15 -7.09 -3.26
C GLU A 13 10.91 -5.82 -2.84
N LYS A 14 12.12 -6.01 -2.29
CA LYS A 14 12.93 -4.88 -1.79
C LYS A 14 13.27 -3.88 -2.89
N GLU A 15 13.54 -4.41 -4.09
CA GLU A 15 13.90 -3.63 -5.27
C GLU A 15 12.75 -2.77 -5.81
N ASP A 16 11.51 -3.05 -5.39
CA ASP A 16 10.32 -2.33 -5.85
C ASP A 16 9.87 -1.22 -4.89
N ILE A 17 10.37 -1.16 -3.66
CA ILE A 17 9.95 -0.16 -2.66
C ILE A 17 10.10 1.27 -3.19
N SER A 18 11.25 1.62 -3.75
CA SER A 18 11.46 2.98 -4.28
C SER A 18 10.55 3.26 -5.48
N LYS A 19 10.25 2.25 -6.32
CA LYS A 19 9.32 2.40 -7.44
C LYS A 19 7.89 2.64 -6.93
N VAL A 20 7.46 1.89 -5.92
CA VAL A 20 6.15 2.04 -5.27
C VAL A 20 6.05 3.43 -4.63
N ARG A 21 7.10 3.92 -3.95
CA ARG A 21 7.12 5.27 -3.39
C ARG A 21 6.89 6.33 -4.46
N VAL A 22 7.62 6.24 -5.56
CA VAL A 22 7.49 7.18 -6.70
C VAL A 22 6.10 7.07 -7.34
N ALA A 23 5.59 5.86 -7.55
CA ALA A 23 4.27 5.62 -8.14
C ALA A 23 3.13 6.20 -7.27
N LEU A 24 3.23 6.03 -5.94
CA LEU A 24 2.32 6.61 -4.95
C LEU A 24 2.59 8.10 -4.67
N ARG A 25 3.57 8.70 -5.36
CA ARG A 25 3.95 10.12 -5.24
C ARG A 25 4.25 10.51 -3.80
N ILE A 26 4.78 9.60 -3.00
CA ILE A 26 5.13 9.86 -1.60
C ILE A 26 6.41 10.70 -1.58
N PRO A 27 6.44 11.82 -0.83
CA PRO A 27 7.59 12.71 -0.80
C PRO A 27 8.84 12.04 -0.21
N GLU A 28 10.03 12.59 -0.48
CA GLU A 28 11.30 12.12 0.10
C GLU A 28 11.32 12.18 1.64
N THR A 29 10.47 13.01 2.23
CA THR A 29 10.30 13.12 3.67
C THR A 29 8.83 13.34 3.98
N VAL A 30 8.30 12.55 4.90
CA VAL A 30 6.94 12.65 5.43
C VAL A 30 7.02 13.19 6.85
N LEU A 31 6.21 14.20 7.16
CA LEU A 31 6.08 14.72 8.51
C LEU A 31 4.96 13.99 9.23
N THR A 32 5.21 13.57 10.47
CA THR A 32 4.12 13.11 11.34
C THR A 32 3.32 14.30 11.88
N ALA A 33 2.19 14.03 12.55
CA ALA A 33 1.42 15.07 13.24
C ALA A 33 2.23 15.78 14.33
N GLN A 34 3.26 15.12 14.89
CA GLN A 34 4.20 15.72 15.84
C GLN A 34 5.35 16.46 15.15
N ARG A 35 5.27 16.66 13.83
CA ARG A 35 6.30 17.30 12.99
C ARG A 35 7.65 16.60 13.03
N VAL A 36 7.66 15.28 13.26
CA VAL A 36 8.87 14.47 13.17
C VAL A 36 9.09 14.12 11.69
N PRO A 37 10.25 14.48 11.10
CA PRO A 37 10.58 14.10 9.73
C PRO A 37 11.01 12.64 9.65
N ILE A 38 10.36 11.89 8.76
CA ILE A 38 10.68 10.49 8.48
C ILE A 38 10.99 10.36 6.98
N PRO A 39 12.09 9.67 6.59
CA PRO A 39 12.39 9.40 5.18
C PRO A 39 11.22 8.71 4.46
N GLY A 40 10.96 9.08 3.21
CA GLY A 40 9.81 8.59 2.44
C GLY A 40 9.78 7.08 2.27
N ASP A 41 10.93 6.45 2.01
CA ASP A 41 11.03 4.99 1.89
C ASP A 41 10.76 4.29 3.24
N GLU A 42 11.20 4.88 4.36
CA GLU A 42 10.92 4.38 5.71
C GLU A 42 9.43 4.53 6.04
N ALA A 43 8.83 5.68 5.72
CA ALA A 43 7.41 5.95 5.93
C ALA A 43 6.50 5.00 5.14
N LEU A 44 6.85 4.75 3.87
CA LEU A 44 6.21 3.73 3.06
C LEU A 44 6.38 2.34 3.68
N GLY A 45 7.60 1.96 4.06
CA GLY A 45 7.88 0.66 4.67
C GLY A 45 7.07 0.39 5.94
N ILE A 46 6.98 1.38 6.85
CA ILE A 46 6.16 1.30 8.06
C ILE A 46 4.69 1.07 7.71
N THR A 47 4.17 1.83 6.73
CA THR A 47 2.78 1.74 6.29
C THR A 47 2.50 0.38 5.64
N LEU A 48 3.37 -0.09 4.75
CA LEU A 48 3.28 -1.40 4.13
C LEU A 48 3.28 -2.53 5.16
N ARG A 49 4.15 -2.45 6.17
CA ARG A 49 4.19 -3.44 7.26
C ARG A 49 2.88 -3.49 8.04
N ARG A 50 2.18 -2.37 8.20
CA ARG A 50 0.85 -2.33 8.83
C ARG A 50 -0.25 -2.95 7.97
N LEU A 51 -0.14 -2.83 6.65
CA LEU A 51 -1.14 -3.33 5.70
C LEU A 51 -0.91 -4.80 5.29
N ALA A 52 0.34 -5.28 5.32
CA ALA A 52 0.70 -6.62 4.86
C ALA A 52 0.15 -7.73 5.76
N TYR A 53 0.07 -7.50 7.07
CA TYR A 53 -0.42 -8.48 8.02
C TYR A 53 -0.97 -7.78 9.27
N PRO A 54 -2.02 -8.30 9.94
CA PRO A 54 -2.48 -7.78 11.23
C PRO A 54 -1.37 -7.90 12.29
N ASN A 55 -0.61 -6.82 12.45
CA ASN A 55 0.52 -6.70 13.37
C ASN A 55 0.15 -5.77 14.52
N GLN A 56 0.61 -6.06 15.74
CA GLN A 56 0.47 -5.09 16.82
C GLN A 56 1.41 -3.90 16.58
N LEU A 57 0.99 -2.70 16.98
CA LEU A 57 1.83 -1.50 16.85
C LEU A 57 3.18 -1.63 17.57
N LYS A 58 3.20 -2.34 18.71
CA LYS A 58 4.41 -2.62 19.48
C LYS A 58 5.43 -3.45 18.72
N ASP A 59 4.99 -4.39 17.89
CA ASP A 59 5.89 -5.22 17.07
C ASP A 59 6.58 -4.36 16.00
N ILE A 60 5.86 -3.37 15.48
CA ILE A 60 6.37 -2.43 14.46
C ILE A 60 7.32 -1.42 15.10
N GLU A 61 7.04 -0.96 16.32
CA GLU A 61 7.96 -0.16 17.12
C GLU A 61 9.29 -0.88 17.33
N ASN A 62 9.26 -2.15 17.74
CA ASN A 62 10.46 -2.96 17.90
C ASN A 62 11.24 -3.14 16.59
N PHE A 63 10.53 -3.24 15.46
CA PHE A 63 11.15 -3.44 14.14
C PHE A 63 11.81 -2.17 13.59
N PHE A 64 11.16 -1.01 13.74
CA PHE A 64 11.60 0.26 13.16
C PHE A 64 12.31 1.19 14.15
N GLY A 65 12.27 0.91 15.44
CA GLY A 65 12.86 1.76 16.48
C GLY A 65 12.16 3.12 16.62
N ARG A 66 10.90 3.23 16.15
CA ARG A 66 10.09 4.45 16.23
C ARG A 66 9.00 4.25 17.26
N HIS A 67 8.75 5.29 18.06
CA HIS A 67 7.72 5.23 19.08
C HIS A 67 6.34 4.91 18.48
N ILE A 68 5.51 4.14 19.19
CA ILE A 68 4.16 3.74 18.73
C ILE A 68 3.33 4.94 18.24
N SER A 69 3.38 6.08 18.95
CA SER A 69 2.61 7.27 18.56
C SER A 69 3.09 7.86 17.22
N THR A 70 4.40 7.86 16.96
CA THR A 70 5.00 8.29 15.70
C THR A 70 4.58 7.36 14.58
N ILE A 71 4.63 6.04 14.78
CA ILE A 71 4.19 5.04 13.79
C ILE A 71 2.72 5.22 13.46
N SER A 72 1.86 5.35 14.48
CA SER A 72 0.42 5.49 14.30
C SER A 72 0.09 6.74 13.48
N SER A 73 0.65 7.89 13.89
CA SER A 73 0.45 9.15 13.18
C SER A 73 1.01 9.10 11.76
N LEU A 74 2.22 8.59 11.58
CA LEU A 74 2.86 8.49 10.26
C LEU A 74 2.02 7.65 9.29
N THR A 75 1.49 6.52 9.75
CA THR A 75 0.65 5.67 8.90
C THR A 75 -0.57 6.43 8.41
N ILE A 76 -1.22 7.20 9.29
CA ILE A 76 -2.40 7.99 8.94
C ILE A 76 -2.03 9.07 7.91
N GLU A 77 -0.90 9.76 8.08
CA GLU A 77 -0.44 10.77 7.12
C GLU A 77 -0.16 10.16 5.74
N VAL A 78 0.50 9.01 5.68
CA VAL A 78 0.76 8.31 4.39
C VAL A 78 -0.54 7.83 3.75
N LEU A 79 -1.46 7.25 4.51
CA LEU A 79 -2.75 6.80 3.98
C LEU A 79 -3.60 7.97 3.49
N ARG A 80 -3.64 9.07 4.24
CA ARG A 80 -4.34 10.31 3.83
C ARG A 80 -3.74 10.87 2.54
N HIS A 81 -2.41 10.92 2.44
CA HIS A 81 -1.75 11.37 1.21
C HIS A 81 -2.15 10.50 0.00
N ILE A 82 -2.17 9.18 0.16
CA ILE A 82 -2.60 8.27 -0.92
C ILE A 82 -4.06 8.53 -1.29
N ASP A 83 -4.94 8.63 -0.29
CA ASP A 83 -6.36 8.90 -0.50
C ASP A 83 -6.57 10.25 -1.23
N GLU A 84 -6.05 11.35 -0.72
CA GLU A 84 -6.15 12.68 -1.35
C GLU A 84 -5.64 12.70 -2.79
N LYS A 85 -4.59 11.92 -3.10
CA LYS A 85 -4.01 11.87 -4.45
C LYS A 85 -4.77 10.96 -5.40
N PHE A 86 -5.39 9.89 -4.91
CA PHE A 86 -5.89 8.80 -5.76
C PHE A 86 -7.36 8.42 -5.54
N PHE A 87 -8.09 9.06 -4.61
CA PHE A 87 -9.50 8.72 -4.34
C PHE A 87 -10.36 8.82 -5.60
N HIS A 88 -10.07 9.80 -6.48
CA HIS A 88 -10.79 10.01 -7.73
C HIS A 88 -10.74 8.80 -8.68
N LEU A 89 -9.76 7.90 -8.51
CA LEU A 89 -9.70 6.64 -9.24
C LEU A 89 -10.76 5.63 -8.74
N LEU A 90 -11.29 5.80 -7.53
CA LEU A 90 -12.31 4.94 -6.95
C LEU A 90 -13.69 5.62 -6.93
N ASP A 91 -13.73 6.95 -7.00
CA ASP A 91 -14.96 7.75 -6.96
C ASP A 91 -15.86 7.53 -8.17
N ASP A 92 -15.28 7.43 -9.36
CA ASP A 92 -16.00 7.06 -10.58
C ASP A 92 -15.21 6.04 -11.40
N VAL A 93 -15.74 4.83 -11.42
CA VAL A 93 -15.17 3.67 -12.10
C VAL A 93 -15.22 3.83 -13.63
N ASN A 94 -16.05 4.72 -14.16
CA ASN A 94 -16.12 5.00 -15.60
C ASN A 94 -14.98 5.93 -16.08
N ASN A 95 -14.24 6.58 -15.18
CA ASN A 95 -13.12 7.46 -15.56
C ASN A 95 -11.89 6.70 -16.07
N HIS A 96 -11.91 5.38 -16.04
CA HIS A 96 -10.81 4.53 -16.49
C HIS A 96 -11.00 4.12 -17.94
N SER A 97 -10.18 4.68 -18.83
CA SER A 97 -10.20 4.31 -20.26
C SER A 97 -9.90 2.82 -20.51
N TRP A 98 -9.25 2.15 -19.56
CA TRP A 98 -8.90 0.74 -19.61
C TRP A 98 -9.96 -0.18 -19.00
N LEU A 99 -10.99 0.37 -18.34
CA LEU A 99 -12.03 -0.40 -17.65
C LEU A 99 -13.36 -0.30 -18.41
N THR A 100 -13.35 -0.76 -19.65
CA THR A 100 -14.55 -0.86 -20.49
C THR A 100 -15.31 -2.15 -20.23
N ILE A 101 -16.57 -2.22 -20.69
CA ILE A 101 -17.39 -3.44 -20.60
C ILE A 101 -16.65 -4.64 -21.21
N ASP A 102 -16.03 -4.48 -22.39
CA ASP A 102 -15.27 -5.54 -23.05
C ASP A 102 -14.09 -6.04 -22.19
N THR A 103 -13.37 -5.12 -21.53
CA THR A 103 -12.24 -5.51 -20.67
C THR A 103 -12.70 -6.20 -19.39
N LEU A 104 -13.83 -5.78 -18.83
CA LEU A 104 -14.47 -6.41 -17.67
C LEU A 104 -14.93 -7.84 -18.01
N GLU A 105 -15.51 -8.04 -19.19
CA GLU A 105 -15.91 -9.38 -19.65
C GLU A 105 -14.68 -10.29 -19.83
N ASN A 106 -13.58 -9.76 -20.37
CA ASN A 106 -12.31 -10.49 -20.47
C ASN A 106 -11.76 -10.87 -19.09
N PHE A 107 -11.80 -9.95 -18.12
CA PHE A 107 -11.38 -10.25 -16.75
C PHE A 107 -12.26 -11.33 -16.11
N SER A 108 -13.58 -11.25 -16.27
CA SER A 108 -14.52 -12.25 -15.76
C SER A 108 -14.23 -13.64 -16.33
N LYS A 109 -14.07 -13.76 -17.65
CA LYS A 109 -13.71 -15.03 -18.32
C LYS A 109 -12.38 -15.60 -17.84
N ALA A 110 -11.36 -14.75 -17.68
CA ALA A 110 -10.05 -15.18 -17.19
C ALA A 110 -10.11 -15.70 -15.74
N ILE A 111 -10.87 -15.03 -14.87
CA ILE A 111 -11.09 -15.45 -13.49
C ILE A 111 -11.86 -16.79 -13.44
N TYR A 112 -12.93 -16.92 -14.23
CA TYR A 112 -13.69 -18.17 -14.35
C TYR A 112 -12.82 -19.33 -14.82
N ALA A 113 -12.03 -19.14 -15.88
CA ALA A 113 -11.12 -20.16 -16.41
C ALA A 113 -10.05 -20.61 -15.40
N LYS A 114 -9.67 -19.73 -14.45
CA LYS A 114 -8.73 -20.06 -13.37
C LYS A 114 -9.37 -20.90 -12.25
N GLY A 115 -10.68 -21.16 -12.31
CA GLY A 115 -11.42 -21.90 -11.30
C GLY A 115 -12.00 -20.98 -10.23
N ALA A 116 -12.71 -19.94 -10.65
CA ALA A 116 -13.38 -19.03 -9.73
C ALA A 116 -14.29 -19.80 -8.75
N PRO A 117 -14.30 -19.43 -7.45
CA PRO A 117 -15.14 -20.10 -6.46
C PRO A 117 -16.64 -19.81 -6.65
N LEU A 118 -16.98 -18.76 -7.40
CA LEU A 118 -18.34 -18.35 -7.69
C LEU A 118 -18.70 -18.75 -9.13
N THR A 119 -19.90 -19.30 -9.32
CA THR A 119 -20.38 -19.76 -10.63
C THR A 119 -21.20 -18.72 -11.39
N ASN A 120 -21.44 -17.55 -10.79
CA ASN A 120 -22.35 -16.52 -11.30
C ASN A 120 -21.64 -15.20 -11.65
N CYS A 121 -20.43 -15.28 -12.21
CA CYS A 121 -19.69 -14.11 -12.70
C CYS A 121 -20.34 -13.47 -13.93
#